data_AF-A0AAN5Z128-F1
#
_entry.id   AF-A0AAN5Z128-F1
#
_cell.length_a   1.000
_cell.length_b   1.000
_cell.length_c   1.000
_cell.angle_alpha   90.00
_cell.angle_beta   90.00
_cell.angle_gamma   90.00
#
_symmetry.space_group_name_H-M   'P 1'
#
loop_
_entity.id
_entity.type
_entity.pdbx_description
1 polymer ?
#
loop_
_entity_poly.entity_id
_entity_poly.type
_entity_poly.pdbx_seq_one_letter_code
_entity_poly.pdbx_strand_id
1 'polypeptide(L)'
;MIYAARPGPLNEAKEELLAARLSDDQQVDTVAQDMSDYSKVCEAFLSQPRIADVLYCVTGGNHAENGFLVDIQARALETCMANNYFAAAYAAKAMLDIWVEDDAKGVLEDPCPRVRQIVFIASAAAFLSSPGSIAYTPAKCATRALADTLRMEVLRYCCPKSTYSIHCAFPADFVSPGFILEQDTKTTLTKRIQGLHGLSIAELETRFPSSDKVASLIVKAVERGDFIICEDSLAASILFCNMIGPSPKRGWGIADSLVSIFIGWFGWPFLRWKWEAMTRKDGEEMRSSGH
;
A
#
# COMPACT_ATOMS: atom_id res chain seq x y z
N MET A 1 -13.34 -8.84 10.20
CA MET A 1 -13.93 -9.01 8.85
C MET A 1 -12.81 -8.90 7.82
N ILE A 2 -12.77 -9.79 6.83
CA ILE A 2 -11.76 -9.77 5.76
C ILE A 2 -12.48 -9.79 4.42
N TYR A 3 -12.09 -8.90 3.52
CA TYR A 3 -12.65 -8.80 2.17
C TYR A 3 -11.57 -9.12 1.14
N ALA A 4 -11.88 -10.02 0.21
CA ALA A 4 -11.01 -10.31 -0.92
C ALA A 4 -11.83 -10.91 -2.08
N ALA A 5 -11.40 -10.70 -3.33
CA ALA A 5 -12.14 -11.23 -4.48
C ALA A 5 -12.06 -12.77 -4.62
N ARG A 6 -11.03 -13.40 -4.04
CA ARG A 6 -10.76 -14.84 -4.20
C ARG A 6 -11.24 -15.62 -2.98
N PRO A 7 -12.25 -16.50 -3.10
CA PRO A 7 -12.79 -17.22 -1.95
C PRO A 7 -11.83 -18.26 -1.36
N GLY A 8 -10.95 -18.87 -2.17
CA GLY A 8 -10.00 -19.90 -1.70
C GLY A 8 -9.02 -19.38 -0.64
N PRO A 9 -8.09 -18.46 -0.99
CA PRO A 9 -7.16 -17.88 -0.02
C PRO A 9 -7.86 -17.18 1.15
N LEU A 10 -9.09 -16.69 0.95
CA LEU A 10 -9.88 -16.05 1.98
C LEU A 10 -10.39 -17.05 3.03
N ASN A 11 -10.77 -18.26 2.61
CA ASN A 11 -11.16 -19.33 3.52
C ASN A 11 -9.95 -19.90 4.28
N GLU A 12 -8.82 -20.08 3.60
CA GLU A 12 -7.56 -20.48 4.23
C GLU A 12 -7.17 -19.49 5.35
N ALA A 13 -7.18 -18.19 5.05
CA ALA A 13 -6.90 -17.14 6.04
C ALA A 13 -7.91 -17.16 7.21
N LYS A 14 -9.18 -17.47 6.96
CA LYS A 14 -10.19 -17.61 8.02
C LYS A 14 -9.86 -18.76 8.96
N GLU A 15 -9.48 -19.92 8.42
CA GLU A 15 -9.13 -21.10 9.21
C GLU A 15 -7.88 -20.84 10.07
N GLU A 16 -6.84 -20.23 9.49
CA GLU A 16 -5.62 -19.87 10.21
C GLU A 16 -5.90 -18.90 11.37
N LEU A 17 -6.71 -17.87 11.13
CA LEU A 17 -7.04 -16.89 12.17
C LEU A 17 -7.94 -17.46 13.27
N LEU A 18 -8.88 -18.35 12.92
CA LEU A 18 -9.69 -19.06 13.91
C LEU A 18 -8.85 -20.01 14.76
N ALA A 19 -7.85 -20.66 14.17
CA ALA A 19 -6.90 -21.51 14.90
C ALA A 19 -6.01 -20.69 15.86
N ALA A 20 -5.71 -19.44 15.51
CA ALA A 20 -4.88 -18.52 16.29
C ALA A 20 -5.67 -17.60 17.25
N ARG A 21 -6.99 -17.78 17.38
CA ARG A 21 -7.84 -16.90 18.21
C ARG A 21 -7.41 -16.95 19.68
N LEU A 22 -7.43 -15.79 20.33
CA LEU A 22 -7.05 -15.67 21.75
C LEU A 22 -8.22 -15.98 22.69
N SER A 23 -9.45 -15.90 22.17
CA SER A 23 -10.68 -16.13 22.91
C SER A 23 -11.73 -16.78 22.04
N ASP A 24 -12.62 -17.57 22.65
CA ASP A 24 -13.68 -18.29 21.94
C ASP A 24 -14.75 -17.37 21.34
N ASP A 25 -14.88 -16.15 21.87
CA ASP A 25 -15.81 -15.12 21.39
C ASP A 25 -15.24 -14.27 20.25
N GLN A 26 -13.95 -14.42 19.92
CA GLN A 26 -13.33 -13.70 18.81
C GLN A 26 -13.94 -14.18 17.48
N GLN A 27 -14.63 -13.28 16.80
CA GLN A 27 -15.28 -13.55 15.52
C GLN A 27 -14.34 -13.23 14.35
N VAL A 28 -14.18 -14.19 13.44
CA VAL A 28 -13.46 -14.02 12.18
C VAL A 28 -14.40 -14.35 11.03
N ASP A 29 -14.86 -13.30 10.37
CA ASP A 29 -15.75 -13.40 9.23
C ASP A 29 -15.05 -12.90 7.97
N THR A 30 -15.50 -13.45 6.84
CA THR A 30 -14.92 -13.20 5.53
C THR A 30 -16.01 -13.00 4.49
N VAL A 31 -15.77 -12.09 3.54
CA VAL A 31 -16.68 -11.79 2.45
C VAL A 31 -15.89 -11.77 1.14
N ALA A 32 -16.29 -12.64 0.21
CA ALA A 32 -15.70 -12.65 -1.12
C ALA A 32 -16.26 -11.49 -1.94
N GLN A 33 -15.47 -10.44 -2.13
CA GLN A 33 -15.92 -9.20 -2.77
C GLN A 33 -14.81 -8.56 -3.62
N ASP A 34 -15.17 -8.15 -4.83
CA ASP A 34 -14.36 -7.25 -5.64
C ASP A 34 -14.44 -5.83 -5.05
N MET A 35 -13.31 -5.34 -4.57
CA MET A 35 -13.22 -4.03 -3.92
C MET A 35 -13.17 -2.88 -4.95
N SER A 36 -13.02 -3.17 -6.24
CA SER A 36 -13.02 -2.17 -7.31
C SER A 36 -14.42 -1.75 -7.77
N ASP A 37 -15.48 -2.30 -7.15
CA ASP A 37 -16.88 -1.94 -7.42
C ASP A 37 -17.48 -1.23 -6.20
N TYR A 38 -17.63 0.09 -6.29
CA TYR A 38 -18.10 0.93 -5.18
C TYR A 38 -19.45 0.47 -4.61
N SER A 39 -20.41 0.12 -5.47
CA SER A 39 -21.76 -0.26 -5.03
C SER A 39 -21.72 -1.51 -4.17
N LYS A 40 -20.93 -2.50 -4.60
CA LYS A 40 -20.79 -3.75 -3.85
C LYS A 40 -19.97 -3.57 -2.56
N VAL A 41 -18.97 -2.69 -2.55
CA VAL A 41 -18.23 -2.33 -1.33
C VAL A 41 -19.18 -1.71 -0.30
N CYS A 42 -20.03 -0.77 -0.71
CA CYS A 42 -21.04 -0.18 0.17
C CYS A 42 -22.01 -1.22 0.74
N GLU A 43 -22.57 -2.07 -0.12
CA GLU A 43 -23.48 -3.15 0.30
C GLU A 43 -22.80 -4.08 1.30
N ALA A 44 -21.57 -4.51 0.99
CA ALA A 44 -20.80 -5.42 1.84
C ALA A 44 -20.44 -4.78 3.19
N PHE A 45 -20.18 -3.47 3.27
CA PHE A 45 -19.89 -2.81 4.54
C PHE A 45 -21.15 -2.57 5.38
N LEU A 46 -22.26 -2.20 4.73
CA LEU A 46 -23.55 -1.98 5.40
C LEU A 46 -24.20 -3.27 5.90
N SER A 47 -23.93 -4.40 5.25
CA SER A 47 -24.45 -5.70 5.68
C SER A 47 -23.82 -6.22 6.96
N GLN A 48 -22.78 -5.55 7.50
CA GLN A 48 -22.06 -6.05 8.66
C GLN A 48 -22.83 -5.83 9.96
N PRO A 49 -22.82 -6.80 10.88
CA PRO A 49 -23.57 -6.71 12.13
C PRO A 49 -23.03 -5.63 13.08
N ARG A 50 -21.78 -5.19 12.85
CA ARG A 50 -21.08 -4.18 13.64
C ARG A 50 -20.31 -3.25 12.71
N ILE A 51 -20.31 -1.96 13.06
CA ILE A 51 -19.48 -0.96 12.40
C ILE A 51 -18.04 -1.16 12.88
N ALA A 52 -17.11 -1.32 11.93
CA ALA A 52 -15.70 -1.47 12.25
C ALA A 52 -15.09 -0.12 12.62
N ASP A 53 -14.25 -0.07 13.66
CA ASP A 53 -13.52 1.16 14.02
C ASP A 53 -12.23 1.33 13.20
N VAL A 54 -11.70 0.26 12.62
CA VAL A 54 -10.44 0.29 11.87
C VAL A 54 -10.60 -0.39 10.52
N LEU A 55 -10.11 0.26 9.47
CA LEU A 55 -10.09 -0.23 8.10
C LEU A 55 -8.66 -0.28 7.56
N TYR A 56 -8.19 -1.48 7.17
CA TYR A 56 -6.95 -1.66 6.44
C TYR A 56 -7.23 -1.87 4.95
N CYS A 57 -6.78 -0.92 4.11
CA CYS A 57 -6.85 -1.01 2.66
C CYS A 57 -5.58 -1.67 2.10
N VAL A 58 -5.59 -3.01 2.05
CA VAL A 58 -4.42 -3.85 1.68
C VAL A 58 -4.46 -4.36 0.24
N THR A 59 -5.65 -4.42 -0.36
CA THR A 59 -5.83 -5.00 -1.70
C THR A 59 -5.02 -4.25 -2.75
N GLY A 60 -4.31 -5.00 -3.59
CA GLY A 60 -3.49 -4.43 -4.65
C GLY A 60 -2.42 -5.40 -5.13
N GLY A 61 -1.64 -4.94 -6.11
CA GLY A 61 -0.62 -5.71 -6.80
C GLY A 61 -0.54 -5.33 -8.28
N ASN A 62 0.45 -5.87 -8.97
CA ASN A 62 0.79 -5.56 -10.36
C ASN A 62 1.31 -6.77 -11.13
N HIS A 63 1.11 -7.99 -10.62
CA HIS A 63 1.67 -9.19 -11.22
C HIS A 63 1.24 -9.36 -12.69
N ALA A 64 0.10 -8.83 -13.12
CA ALA A 64 -0.39 -8.93 -14.49
C ALA A 64 -0.14 -7.65 -15.33
N GLU A 65 0.39 -6.58 -14.72
CA GLU A 65 0.42 -5.23 -15.28
C GLU A 65 1.84 -4.62 -15.34
N ASN A 66 2.86 -5.47 -15.21
CA ASN A 66 4.26 -5.09 -15.44
C ASN A 66 4.58 -4.95 -16.93
N GLY A 67 5.40 -3.97 -17.28
CA GLY A 67 5.86 -3.70 -18.64
C GLY A 67 6.11 -2.22 -18.90
N PHE A 68 6.70 -1.91 -20.06
CA PHE A 68 6.78 -0.53 -20.52
C PHE A 68 5.44 -0.10 -21.14
N LEU A 69 5.22 1.21 -21.21
CA LEU A 69 3.93 1.75 -21.69
C LEU A 69 3.58 1.27 -23.11
N VAL A 70 4.59 1.10 -23.95
CA VAL A 70 4.43 0.63 -25.34
C VAL A 70 4.12 -0.87 -25.44
N ASP A 71 4.42 -1.65 -24.40
CA ASP A 71 4.27 -3.11 -24.42
C ASP A 71 2.97 -3.57 -23.76
N ILE A 72 2.50 -2.83 -22.76
CA ILE A 72 1.28 -3.19 -22.03
C ILE A 72 0.03 -2.80 -22.81
N GLN A 73 -1.02 -3.60 -22.68
CA GLN A 73 -2.32 -3.24 -23.21
C GLN A 73 -2.94 -2.10 -22.39
N ALA A 74 -3.72 -1.23 -23.02
CA ALA A 74 -4.40 -0.12 -22.34
C ALA A 74 -5.21 -0.58 -21.12
N ARG A 75 -5.88 -1.74 -21.22
CA ARG A 75 -6.62 -2.35 -20.10
C ARG A 75 -5.77 -2.58 -18.84
N ALA A 76 -4.46 -2.79 -18.96
CA ALA A 76 -3.58 -2.99 -17.82
C ALA A 76 -3.48 -1.71 -16.96
N LEU A 77 -3.56 -0.52 -17.58
CA LEU A 77 -3.61 0.75 -16.86
C LEU A 77 -4.91 0.84 -16.02
N GLU A 78 -6.04 0.48 -16.62
CA GLU A 78 -7.35 0.51 -15.98
C GLU A 78 -7.43 -0.51 -14.84
N THR A 79 -7.07 -1.76 -15.11
CA THR A 79 -7.10 -2.85 -14.12
C THR A 79 -6.14 -2.58 -12.96
N CYS A 80 -4.93 -2.07 -13.22
CA CYS A 80 -4.00 -1.75 -12.15
C CYS A 80 -4.52 -0.60 -11.26
N MET A 81 -5.10 0.45 -11.86
CA MET A 81 -5.72 1.55 -11.12
C MET A 81 -6.93 1.07 -10.30
N ALA A 82 -7.76 0.22 -10.89
CA ALA A 82 -8.92 -0.39 -10.23
C ALA A 82 -8.54 -1.21 -9.00
N ASN A 83 -7.57 -2.12 -9.16
CA ASN A 83 -7.16 -3.06 -8.11
C ASN A 83 -6.37 -2.41 -6.97
N ASN A 84 -5.77 -1.24 -7.19
CA ASN A 84 -4.92 -0.56 -6.20
C ASN A 84 -5.56 0.72 -5.66
N TYR A 85 -5.82 1.69 -6.53
CA TYR A 85 -6.32 3.00 -6.11
C TYR A 85 -7.81 2.99 -5.84
N PHE A 86 -8.63 2.59 -6.81
CA PHE A 86 -10.09 2.62 -6.64
C PHE A 86 -10.55 1.68 -5.55
N ALA A 87 -9.96 0.49 -5.44
CA ALA A 87 -10.24 -0.43 -4.34
C ALA A 87 -10.04 0.20 -2.95
N ALA A 88 -8.92 0.92 -2.75
CA ALA A 88 -8.66 1.63 -1.51
C ALA A 88 -9.59 2.84 -1.32
N ALA A 89 -9.81 3.63 -2.38
CA ALA A 89 -10.64 4.82 -2.34
C ALA A 89 -12.11 4.50 -2.04
N TYR A 90 -12.66 3.46 -2.66
CA TYR A 90 -14.04 3.02 -2.46
C TYR A 90 -14.25 2.47 -1.06
N ALA A 91 -13.33 1.65 -0.55
CA ALA A 91 -13.39 1.18 0.84
C ALA A 91 -13.35 2.35 1.83
N ALA A 92 -12.41 3.30 1.64
CA ALA A 92 -12.31 4.48 2.51
C ALA A 92 -13.58 5.35 2.45
N LYS A 93 -14.10 5.60 1.24
CA LYS A 93 -15.32 6.40 1.04
C LYS A 93 -16.53 5.76 1.72
N ALA A 94 -16.76 4.47 1.48
CA ALA A 94 -17.88 3.74 2.06
C ALA A 94 -17.82 3.72 3.58
N MET A 95 -16.63 3.47 4.16
CA MET A 95 -16.47 3.46 5.61
C MET A 95 -16.63 4.85 6.24
N LEU A 96 -16.09 5.89 5.61
CA LEU A 96 -16.27 7.27 6.10
C LEU A 96 -17.75 7.68 6.10
N ASP A 97 -18.52 7.31 5.08
CA ASP A 97 -19.96 7.58 5.05
C ASP A 97 -20.69 6.92 6.21
N ILE A 98 -20.38 5.64 6.48
CA ILE A 98 -20.95 4.88 7.59
C ILE A 98 -20.59 5.53 8.93
N TRP A 99 -19.33 5.91 9.12
CA TRP A 99 -18.86 6.55 10.34
C TRP A 99 -19.52 7.91 10.59
N VAL A 100 -19.53 8.79 9.58
CA VAL A 100 -20.11 10.12 9.73
C VAL A 100 -21.62 10.04 10.03
N GLU A 101 -22.34 9.13 9.37
CA GLU A 101 -23.75 8.88 9.64
C GLU A 101 -23.99 8.34 11.06
N ASP A 102 -23.14 7.41 11.52
CA ASP A 102 -23.21 6.84 12.87
C ASP A 102 -22.94 7.89 13.96
N ASP A 103 -21.98 8.79 13.75
CA ASP A 103 -21.72 9.88 14.68
C ASP A 103 -22.86 10.91 14.73
N ALA A 104 -23.54 11.12 13.60
CA ALA A 104 -24.70 12.00 13.54
C ALA A 104 -25.90 11.42 14.31
N LYS A 105 -26.10 10.10 14.26
CA LYS A 105 -27.23 9.40 14.90
C LYS A 105 -27.00 8.97 16.35
N GLY A 106 -25.77 8.64 16.71
CA GLY A 106 -25.47 8.02 18.01
C GLY A 106 -25.81 8.93 19.19
N VAL A 107 -26.16 8.34 20.33
CA VAL A 107 -26.18 9.07 21.60
C VAL A 107 -24.75 9.07 22.17
N LEU A 108 -24.36 10.10 22.93
CA LEU A 108 -23.09 10.07 23.66
C LEU A 108 -23.23 9.03 24.78
N GLU A 109 -22.76 7.81 24.54
CA GLU A 109 -22.89 6.69 25.48
C GLU A 109 -21.62 6.46 26.31
N ASP A 110 -20.43 6.79 25.76
CA ASP A 110 -19.13 6.47 26.36
C ASP A 110 -18.34 7.77 26.69
N PRO A 111 -17.61 7.88 27.82
CA PRO A 111 -16.80 9.07 28.13
C PRO A 111 -15.59 9.23 27.20
N CYS A 112 -15.18 8.16 26.52
CA CYS A 112 -14.03 8.14 25.63
C CYS A 112 -14.48 8.17 24.16
N PRO A 113 -13.92 9.06 23.31
CA PRO A 113 -14.19 9.05 21.89
C PRO A 113 -13.76 7.72 21.25
N ARG A 114 -14.58 7.17 20.35
CA ARG A 114 -14.23 6.04 19.48
C ARG A 114 -13.08 6.42 18.57
N VAL A 115 -12.11 5.51 18.39
CA VAL A 115 -10.93 5.76 17.57
C VAL A 115 -11.15 5.14 16.19
N ARG A 116 -11.38 5.98 15.19
CA ARG A 116 -11.67 5.58 13.81
C ARG A 116 -10.47 5.75 12.91
N GLN A 117 -9.96 4.65 12.36
CA GLN A 117 -8.66 4.67 11.66
C GLN A 117 -8.75 4.03 10.28
N ILE A 118 -8.23 4.73 9.26
CA ILE A 118 -8.02 4.15 7.93
C ILE A 118 -6.52 4.02 7.68
N VAL A 119 -6.09 2.81 7.34
CA VAL A 119 -4.69 2.48 7.06
C VAL A 119 -4.58 2.08 5.60
N PHE A 120 -3.91 2.91 4.80
CA PHE A 120 -3.61 2.61 3.40
C PHE A 120 -2.30 1.85 3.27
N ILE A 121 -2.29 0.76 2.51
CA ILE A 121 -1.07 0.06 2.11
C ILE A 121 -0.71 0.46 0.67
N ALA A 122 0.13 1.49 0.54
CA ALA A 122 0.64 1.96 -0.73
C ALA A 122 1.83 1.07 -1.18
N SER A 123 3.00 1.67 -1.42
CA SER A 123 4.26 0.99 -1.72
C SER A 123 5.38 2.03 -1.78
N ALA A 124 6.63 1.64 -1.52
CA ALA A 124 7.79 2.46 -1.83
C ALA A 124 7.86 2.89 -3.31
N ALA A 125 7.17 2.18 -4.21
CA ALA A 125 6.97 2.57 -5.60
C ALA A 125 6.24 3.93 -5.77
N ALA A 126 5.54 4.43 -4.74
CA ALA A 126 4.94 5.77 -4.73
C ALA A 126 5.99 6.90 -4.63
N PHE A 127 7.25 6.57 -4.36
CA PHE A 127 8.33 7.54 -4.20
C PHE A 127 9.32 7.57 -5.37
N LEU A 128 9.20 6.64 -6.33
CA LEU A 128 10.16 6.52 -7.42
C LEU A 128 9.50 6.12 -8.73
N SER A 129 10.10 6.53 -9.83
CA SER A 129 9.71 6.10 -11.17
C SER A 129 10.54 4.90 -11.60
N SER A 130 9.93 3.72 -11.64
CA SER A 130 10.60 2.48 -12.08
C SER A 130 10.14 2.10 -13.49
N PRO A 131 11.04 2.10 -14.49
CA PRO A 131 10.77 1.53 -15.80
C PRO A 131 10.27 0.09 -15.66
N GLY A 132 9.23 -0.25 -16.42
CA GLY A 132 8.59 -1.57 -16.39
C GLY A 132 7.49 -1.72 -15.32
N SER A 133 7.20 -0.68 -14.54
CA SER A 133 6.10 -0.65 -13.55
C SER A 133 5.14 0.51 -13.80
N ILE A 134 4.95 0.89 -15.07
CA ILE A 134 4.25 2.13 -15.46
C ILE A 134 2.77 2.15 -15.06
N ALA A 135 2.09 1.00 -14.98
CA ALA A 135 0.71 0.93 -14.51
C ALA A 135 0.62 1.06 -12.98
N TYR A 136 1.61 0.48 -12.27
CA TYR A 136 1.59 0.35 -10.81
C TYR A 136 2.04 1.60 -10.07
N THR A 137 3.14 2.22 -10.49
CA THR A 137 3.68 3.42 -9.84
C THR A 137 2.64 4.54 -9.75
N PRO A 138 1.93 4.93 -10.84
CA PRO A 138 0.89 5.95 -10.76
C PRO A 138 -0.26 5.60 -9.81
N ALA A 139 -0.70 4.34 -9.78
CA ALA A 139 -1.76 3.90 -8.88
C ALA A 139 -1.34 4.06 -7.41
N LYS A 140 -0.11 3.70 -7.06
CA LYS A 140 0.42 3.88 -5.69
C LYS A 140 0.71 5.35 -5.34
N CYS A 141 1.10 6.17 -6.31
CA CYS A 141 1.16 7.63 -6.15
C CYS A 141 -0.23 8.24 -5.88
N ALA A 142 -1.28 7.77 -6.57
CA ALA A 142 -2.64 8.21 -6.34
C ALA A 142 -3.14 7.81 -4.93
N THR A 143 -2.83 6.60 -4.47
CA THR A 143 -3.12 6.17 -3.09
C THR A 143 -2.42 7.07 -2.06
N ARG A 144 -1.16 7.44 -2.30
CA ARG A 144 -0.45 8.40 -1.44
C ARG A 144 -1.18 9.74 -1.38
N ALA A 145 -1.50 10.32 -2.54
CA ALA A 145 -2.17 11.61 -2.62
C ALA A 145 -3.54 11.59 -1.91
N LEU A 146 -4.27 10.48 -2.03
CA LEU A 146 -5.51 10.24 -1.29
C LEU A 146 -5.27 10.27 0.22
N ALA A 147 -4.26 9.54 0.71
CA ALA A 147 -3.95 9.49 2.14
C ALA A 147 -3.50 10.86 2.70
N ASP A 148 -2.62 11.57 1.99
CA ASP A 148 -2.16 12.93 2.34
C ASP A 148 -3.34 13.91 2.45
N THR A 149 -4.30 13.81 1.53
CA THR A 149 -5.50 14.67 1.50
C THR A 149 -6.47 14.28 2.61
N LEU A 150 -6.83 13.00 2.71
CA LEU A 150 -7.80 12.51 3.69
C LEU A 150 -7.33 12.76 5.12
N ARG A 151 -6.02 12.73 5.40
CA ARG A 151 -5.47 13.06 6.73
C ARG A 151 -5.97 14.40 7.24
N MET A 152 -6.14 15.38 6.36
CA MET A 152 -6.65 16.70 6.72
C MET A 152 -8.17 16.75 6.70
N GLU A 153 -8.80 16.12 5.69
CA GLU A 153 -10.26 16.13 5.57
C GLU A 153 -10.94 15.44 6.76
N VAL A 154 -10.39 14.32 7.25
CA VAL A 154 -11.03 13.58 8.35
C VAL A 154 -11.07 14.35 9.66
N LEU A 155 -10.16 15.32 9.85
CA LEU A 155 -10.15 16.16 11.05
C LEU A 155 -11.42 17.00 11.19
N ARG A 156 -12.12 17.27 10.08
CA ARG A 156 -13.41 17.98 10.08
C ARG A 156 -14.53 17.17 10.74
N TYR A 157 -14.37 15.86 10.84
CA TYR A 157 -15.37 14.95 11.41
C TYR A 157 -15.03 14.51 12.84
N CYS A 158 -13.84 14.87 13.34
CA CYS A 158 -13.50 14.68 14.76
C CYS A 158 -14.51 15.43 15.64
N CYS A 159 -15.09 14.71 16.61
CA CYS A 159 -16.10 15.23 17.52
C CYS A 159 -15.94 14.56 18.91
N PRO A 160 -16.72 14.96 19.94
CA PRO A 160 -16.64 14.32 21.25
C PRO A 160 -16.90 12.80 21.23
N LYS A 161 -17.60 12.28 20.22
CA LYS A 161 -17.90 10.84 20.08
C LYS A 161 -16.81 10.05 19.39
N SER A 162 -16.04 10.67 18.49
CA SER A 162 -15.12 9.95 17.61
C SER A 162 -13.93 10.82 17.21
N THR A 163 -12.74 10.22 17.24
CA THR A 163 -11.52 10.76 16.64
C THR A 163 -11.17 9.99 15.38
N TYR A 164 -10.77 10.69 14.33
CA TYR A 164 -10.45 10.10 13.04
C TYR A 164 -8.95 10.25 12.73
N SER A 165 -8.31 9.18 12.27
CA SER A 165 -6.93 9.21 11.81
C SER A 165 -6.73 8.45 10.50
N ILE A 166 -5.79 8.94 9.70
CA ILE A 166 -5.31 8.26 8.49
C ILE A 166 -3.87 7.84 8.75
N HIS A 167 -3.51 6.67 8.22
CA HIS A 167 -2.15 6.14 8.19
C HIS A 167 -1.85 5.63 6.78
N CYS A 168 -0.59 5.71 6.34
CA CYS A 168 -0.18 5.24 5.04
C CYS A 168 1.18 4.54 5.14
N ALA A 169 1.18 3.25 4.84
CA ALA A 169 2.37 2.44 4.76
C ALA A 169 2.92 2.37 3.33
N PHE A 170 4.24 2.41 3.22
CA PHE A 170 4.97 2.37 1.95
C PHE A 170 5.99 1.24 1.97
N PRO A 171 5.53 -0.02 2.06
CA PRO A 171 6.45 -1.15 2.10
C PRO A 171 7.32 -1.21 0.85
N ALA A 172 8.58 -1.57 1.03
CA ALA A 172 9.48 -1.97 -0.05
C ALA A 172 9.19 -3.42 -0.48
N ASP A 173 10.09 -4.02 -1.26
CA ASP A 173 9.99 -5.44 -1.59
C ASP A 173 10.05 -6.30 -0.32
N PHE A 174 9.08 -7.21 -0.18
CA PHE A 174 9.01 -8.21 0.90
C PHE A 174 8.51 -9.53 0.32
N VAL A 175 8.89 -10.64 0.95
CA VAL A 175 8.52 -11.96 0.46
C VAL A 175 7.05 -12.22 0.75
N SER A 176 6.30 -12.44 -0.32
CA SER A 176 4.89 -12.84 -0.32
C SER A 176 4.60 -13.69 -1.55
N PRO A 177 3.51 -14.48 -1.56
CA PRO A 177 3.09 -15.21 -2.76
C PRO A 177 2.93 -14.30 -3.98
N GLY A 178 2.42 -13.07 -3.77
CA GLY A 178 2.31 -12.05 -4.81
C GLY A 178 3.66 -11.59 -5.36
N PHE A 179 4.64 -11.37 -4.49
CA PHE A 179 6.00 -10.98 -4.89
C PHE A 179 6.69 -12.04 -5.75
N ILE A 180 6.48 -13.32 -5.44
CA ILE A 180 7.03 -14.44 -6.24
C ILE A 180 6.39 -14.47 -7.62
N LEU A 181 5.05 -14.39 -7.71
CA LEU A 181 4.34 -14.33 -8.99
C LEU A 181 4.72 -13.10 -9.84
N GLU A 182 4.98 -11.96 -9.18
CA GLU A 182 5.41 -10.74 -9.85
C GLU A 182 6.79 -10.90 -10.53
N GLN A 183 7.67 -11.78 -10.02
CA GLN A 183 8.96 -12.00 -10.66
C GLN A 183 8.82 -12.58 -12.07
N ASP A 184 7.78 -13.34 -12.37
CA ASP A 184 7.62 -13.95 -13.69
C ASP A 184 7.30 -12.93 -14.78
N THR A 185 6.66 -11.81 -14.42
CA THR A 185 6.21 -10.79 -15.37
C THR A 185 7.05 -9.52 -15.36
N LYS A 186 7.88 -9.30 -14.32
CA LYS A 186 8.82 -8.17 -14.27
C LYS A 186 9.78 -8.17 -15.45
N THR A 187 9.91 -7.01 -16.10
CA THR A 187 10.92 -6.82 -17.14
C THR A 187 12.33 -7.04 -16.58
N THR A 188 13.25 -7.50 -17.44
CA THR A 188 14.66 -7.67 -17.08
C THR A 188 15.27 -6.37 -16.55
N LEU A 189 14.95 -5.23 -17.16
CA LEU A 189 15.40 -3.92 -16.70
C LEU A 189 14.91 -3.60 -15.27
N THR A 190 13.63 -3.83 -14.99
CA THR A 190 13.05 -3.63 -13.65
C THR A 190 13.78 -4.47 -12.61
N LYS A 191 14.01 -5.76 -12.90
CA LYS A 191 14.78 -6.66 -12.02
C LYS A 191 16.20 -6.18 -11.78
N ARG A 192 16.88 -5.66 -12.81
CA ARG A 192 18.23 -5.08 -12.69
C ARG A 192 18.24 -3.83 -11.81
N ILE A 193 17.26 -2.94 -11.98
CA ILE A 193 17.11 -1.70 -11.18
C ILE A 193 16.85 -2.04 -9.71
N GLN A 194 15.96 -2.98 -9.43
CA GLN A 194 15.64 -3.44 -8.07
C GLN A 194 16.77 -4.31 -7.46
N GLY A 195 17.76 -4.72 -8.26
CA GLY A 195 18.83 -5.61 -7.83
C GLY A 195 18.35 -7.03 -7.52
N LEU A 196 17.27 -7.47 -8.19
CA LEU A 196 16.67 -8.80 -8.11
C LEU A 196 17.17 -9.75 -9.22
N HIS A 197 17.79 -9.19 -10.26
CA HIS A 197 18.21 -9.95 -11.44
C HIS A 197 19.22 -11.04 -11.07
N GLY A 198 18.87 -12.30 -11.40
CA GLY A 198 19.73 -13.47 -11.19
C GLY A 198 19.65 -14.07 -9.79
N LEU A 199 18.77 -13.58 -8.91
CA LEU A 199 18.54 -14.18 -7.60
C LEU A 199 17.54 -15.33 -7.68
N SER A 200 17.85 -16.41 -6.96
CA SER A 200 16.93 -17.51 -6.69
C SER A 200 15.89 -17.13 -5.64
N ILE A 201 14.80 -17.89 -5.55
CA ILE A 201 13.75 -17.68 -4.54
C ILE A 201 14.32 -17.73 -3.12
N ALA A 202 15.23 -18.66 -2.83
CA ALA A 202 15.87 -18.78 -1.52
C ALA A 202 16.75 -17.55 -1.17
N GLU A 203 17.42 -16.96 -2.15
CA GLU A 203 18.18 -15.72 -1.95
C GLU A 203 17.26 -14.51 -1.72
N LEU A 204 16.11 -14.48 -2.39
CA LEU A 204 15.08 -13.45 -2.15
C LEU A 204 14.52 -13.55 -0.72
N GLU A 205 14.20 -14.76 -0.27
CA GLU A 205 13.73 -15.05 1.10
C GLU A 205 14.74 -14.64 2.18
N THR A 206 16.03 -14.75 1.89
CA THR A 206 17.09 -14.33 2.83
C THR A 206 17.29 -12.82 2.84
N ARG A 207 17.06 -12.15 1.71
CA ARG A 207 17.38 -10.73 1.52
C ARG A 207 16.25 -9.78 1.92
N PHE A 208 14.99 -10.22 1.79
CA PHE A 208 13.82 -9.39 2.02
C PHE A 208 13.04 -9.87 3.25
N PRO A 209 12.40 -8.96 4.01
CA PRO A 209 11.59 -9.35 5.16
C PRO A 209 10.37 -10.18 4.73
N SER A 210 9.83 -10.98 5.64
CA SER A 210 8.55 -11.68 5.44
C SER A 210 7.36 -10.73 5.53
N SER A 211 6.22 -11.11 4.93
CA SER A 211 4.95 -10.40 5.07
C SER A 211 4.56 -10.19 6.53
N ASP A 212 4.77 -11.17 7.41
CA ASP A 212 4.43 -11.07 8.83
C ASP A 212 5.27 -10.02 9.54
N LYS A 213 6.57 -9.96 9.21
CA LYS A 213 7.47 -8.95 9.77
C LYS A 213 7.00 -7.55 9.35
N VAL A 214 6.70 -7.35 8.07
CA VAL A 214 6.22 -6.07 7.54
C VAL A 214 4.88 -5.69 8.18
N ALA A 215 3.91 -6.61 8.24
CA ALA A 215 2.62 -6.38 8.88
C ALA A 215 2.77 -5.98 10.35
N SER A 216 3.63 -6.67 11.10
CA SER A 216 3.88 -6.35 12.52
C SER A 216 4.47 -4.95 12.73
N LEU A 217 5.31 -4.48 11.80
CA LEU A 217 5.89 -3.13 11.86
C LEU A 217 4.82 -2.08 11.54
N ILE A 218 3.95 -2.35 10.57
CA ILE A 218 2.85 -1.45 10.21
C ILE A 218 1.88 -1.30 11.38
N VAL A 219 1.42 -2.40 11.98
CA VAL A 219 0.51 -2.36 13.13
C VAL A 219 1.11 -1.55 14.27
N LYS A 220 2.37 -1.79 14.63
CA LYS A 220 3.07 -1.03 15.68
C LYS A 220 3.20 0.46 15.38
N ALA A 221 3.35 0.84 14.12
CA ALA A 221 3.42 2.25 13.73
C ALA A 221 2.04 2.92 13.79
N VAL A 222 0.98 2.21 13.38
CA VAL A 222 -0.41 2.66 13.53
C VAL A 222 -0.76 2.88 15.00
N GLU A 223 -0.36 1.96 15.90
CA GLU A 223 -0.55 2.09 17.35
C GLU A 223 0.14 3.33 17.95
N ARG A 224 1.28 3.75 17.37
CA ARG A 224 1.97 5.00 17.77
C ARG A 224 1.34 6.26 17.19
N GLY A 225 0.39 6.14 16.28
CA GLY A 225 -0.22 7.28 15.59
C GLY A 225 0.57 7.76 14.36
N ASP A 226 1.50 6.96 13.84
CA ASP A 226 2.38 7.39 12.74
C ASP A 226 1.60 7.48 11.43
N PHE A 227 1.65 8.65 10.76
CA PHE A 227 1.01 8.83 9.46
C PHE A 227 1.81 8.17 8.32
N ILE A 228 3.12 8.41 8.24
CA ILE A 228 4.01 7.82 7.23
C ILE A 228 4.73 6.61 7.83
N ILE A 229 4.51 5.43 7.26
CA ILE A 229 5.09 4.17 7.75
C ILE A 229 6.01 3.58 6.67
N CYS A 230 7.32 3.57 6.95
CA CYS A 230 8.36 3.04 6.04
C CYS A 230 9.46 2.25 6.79
N GLU A 231 9.15 1.77 8.00
CA GLU A 231 10.13 1.16 8.91
C GLU A 231 10.55 -0.25 8.52
N ASP A 232 9.86 -0.86 7.56
CA ASP A 232 10.20 -2.14 6.97
C ASP A 232 11.49 -2.09 6.14
N SER A 233 11.87 -0.90 5.64
CA SER A 233 13.01 -0.76 4.75
C SER A 233 13.71 0.60 4.86
N LEU A 234 15.04 0.55 5.03
CA LEU A 234 15.90 1.74 4.95
C LEU A 234 15.79 2.39 3.56
N ALA A 235 15.63 1.60 2.49
CA ALA A 235 15.47 2.14 1.15
C ALA A 235 14.17 2.93 1.02
N ALA A 236 13.04 2.38 1.48
CA ALA A 236 11.75 3.10 1.49
C ALA A 236 11.84 4.40 2.31
N SER A 237 12.49 4.33 3.47
CA SER A 237 12.74 5.48 4.34
C SER A 237 13.56 6.58 3.65
N ILE A 238 14.62 6.22 2.91
CA ILE A 238 15.47 7.16 2.18
C ILE A 238 14.71 7.78 0.99
N LEU A 239 13.94 6.97 0.27
CA LEU A 239 13.12 7.42 -0.84
C LEU A 239 12.05 8.42 -0.38
N PHE A 240 11.40 8.12 0.76
CA PHE A 240 10.46 9.06 1.38
C PHE A 240 11.14 10.39 1.69
N CYS A 241 12.36 10.41 2.24
CA CYS A 241 13.08 11.66 2.55
C CYS A 241 13.26 12.57 1.32
N ASN A 242 13.45 12.01 0.13
CA ASN A 242 13.57 12.80 -1.09
C ASN A 242 12.21 13.29 -1.62
N MET A 243 11.14 12.56 -1.29
CA MET A 243 9.77 12.84 -1.75
C MET A 243 8.83 13.31 -0.63
N ILE A 244 9.34 13.90 0.46
CA ILE A 244 8.52 14.34 1.61
C ILE A 244 7.39 15.27 1.15
N GLY A 245 7.73 16.29 0.34
CA GLY A 245 6.76 17.29 -0.11
C GLY A 245 6.02 17.94 1.08
N PRO A 246 4.68 18.10 1.02
CA PRO A 246 3.88 18.60 2.13
C PRO A 246 3.48 17.52 3.15
N SER A 247 3.86 16.25 2.94
CA SER A 247 3.55 15.18 3.88
C SER A 247 4.25 15.43 5.23
N PRO A 248 3.63 15.07 6.36
CA PRO A 248 4.29 15.07 7.66
C PRO A 248 5.61 14.31 7.63
N LYS A 249 6.65 14.93 8.15
CA LYS A 249 7.92 14.25 8.42
C LYS A 249 7.75 13.31 9.61
N ARG A 250 8.57 12.27 9.66
CA ARG A 250 8.55 11.27 10.74
C ARG A 250 9.21 11.83 11.99
N GLY A 251 8.60 11.57 13.15
CA GLY A 251 9.05 12.10 14.44
C GLY A 251 9.20 13.63 14.41
N TRP A 252 10.37 14.13 14.81
CA TRP A 252 10.69 15.57 14.80
C TRP A 252 11.09 16.11 13.42
N GLY A 253 11.22 15.25 12.41
CA GLY A 253 11.53 15.62 11.04
C GLY A 253 12.96 16.13 10.78
N ILE A 254 13.83 16.17 11.79
CA ILE A 254 15.23 16.60 11.63
C ILE A 254 15.99 15.61 10.74
N ALA A 255 15.93 14.32 11.06
CA ALA A 255 16.60 13.28 10.28
C ALA A 255 16.11 13.26 8.82
N ASP A 256 14.80 13.29 8.63
CA ASP A 256 14.18 13.34 7.29
C ASP A 256 14.68 14.54 6.49
N SER A 257 14.80 15.73 7.11
CA SER A 257 15.27 16.94 6.45
C SER A 257 16.75 16.87 6.05
N LEU A 258 17.61 16.36 6.95
CA LEU A 258 19.05 16.25 6.68
C LEU A 258 19.33 15.20 5.60
N VAL A 259 18.67 14.04 5.69
CA VAL A 259 18.77 12.98 4.68
C VAL A 259 18.23 13.47 3.34
N SER A 260 17.15 14.25 3.32
CA SER A 260 16.59 14.84 2.10
C SER A 260 17.61 15.69 1.35
N ILE A 261 18.37 16.55 2.05
CA ILE A 261 19.42 17.38 1.45
C ILE A 261 20.50 16.50 0.82
N PHE A 262 21.03 15.54 1.59
CA PHE A 262 22.10 14.67 1.11
C PHE A 262 21.67 13.83 -0.09
N ILE A 263 20.50 13.20 -0.01
CA ILE A 263 19.96 12.36 -1.08
C ILE A 263 19.61 13.20 -2.30
N GLY A 264 19.04 14.39 -2.12
CA GLY A 264 18.72 15.29 -3.23
C GLY A 264 19.95 15.78 -3.98
N TRP A 265 21.03 16.10 -3.27
CA TRP A 265 22.27 16.62 -3.87
C TRP A 265 23.17 15.56 -4.46
N PHE A 266 23.27 14.39 -3.81
CA PHE A 266 24.27 13.38 -4.16
C PHE A 266 23.64 12.05 -4.58
N GLY A 267 22.65 11.57 -3.83
CA GLY A 267 22.04 10.26 -4.07
C GLY A 267 21.25 10.20 -5.38
N TRP A 268 20.30 11.10 -5.57
CA TRP A 268 19.37 11.08 -6.69
C TRP A 268 20.02 11.41 -8.03
N PRO A 269 20.95 12.38 -8.15
CA PRO A 269 21.69 12.59 -9.39
C PRO A 269 22.47 11.34 -9.82
N PHE A 270 23.14 10.67 -8.88
CA PHE A 270 23.86 9.42 -9.16
C PHE A 270 22.92 8.29 -9.58
N LEU A 271 21.84 8.05 -8.82
CA LEU A 271 20.87 7.01 -9.13
C LEU A 271 20.20 7.26 -10.48
N ARG A 272 19.82 8.50 -10.77
CA ARG A 272 19.25 8.91 -12.07
C ARG A 272 20.21 8.60 -13.21
N TRP A 273 21.48 9.01 -13.11
CA TRP A 273 22.47 8.71 -14.16
C TRP A 273 22.66 7.20 -14.36
N LYS A 274 22.75 6.44 -13.26
CA LYS A 274 22.87 4.98 -13.31
C LYS A 274 21.66 4.35 -13.98
N TRP A 275 20.45 4.76 -13.62
CA TRP A 275 19.19 4.19 -14.15
C TRP A 275 18.96 4.58 -15.62
N GLU A 276 19.27 5.82 -16.00
CA GLU A 276 19.25 6.26 -17.40
C GLU A 276 20.26 5.46 -18.25
N ALA A 277 21.48 5.23 -17.73
CA ALA A 277 22.49 4.41 -18.42
C ALA A 277 22.02 2.95 -18.59
N MET A 278 21.46 2.34 -17.54
CA MET A 278 20.89 0.99 -17.63
C MET A 278 19.75 0.91 -18.64
N THR A 279 18.88 1.93 -18.69
CA THR A 279 17.75 1.99 -19.64
C THR A 279 18.24 2.15 -21.08
N ARG A 280 19.25 2.99 -21.33
CA ARG A 280 19.86 3.12 -22.67
C ARG A 280 20.46 1.80 -23.14
N LYS A 281 21.22 1.14 -22.25
CA LYS A 281 21.83 -0.17 -22.53
C LYS A 281 20.78 -1.24 -22.82
N ASP A 282 19.70 -1.29 -22.05
CA ASP A 282 18.58 -2.21 -22.29
C ASP A 282 17.96 -2.00 -23.67
N GLY A 283 17.74 -0.74 -24.08
CA GLY A 283 17.28 -0.42 -25.43
C GLY A 283 18.28 -0.78 -26.54
N GLU A 284 19.59 -0.73 -26.29
CA GLU A 284 20.64 -1.20 -27.22
C GLU A 284 20.66 -2.73 -27.34
N GLU A 285 20.50 -3.43 -26.22
CA GLU A 285 20.37 -4.90 -26.16
C GLU A 285 19.11 -5.36 -26.92
N MET A 286 17.98 -4.66 -26.76
CA MET A 286 16.75 -4.92 -27.50
C MET A 286 16.95 -4.76 -29.02
N ARG A 287 17.50 -3.61 -29.47
CA ARG A 287 17.73 -3.37 -30.91
C ARG A 287 18.72 -4.35 -31.54
N SER A 288 19.72 -4.82 -30.78
CA SER A 288 20.72 -5.76 -31.29
C SER A 288 20.23 -7.22 -31.32
N SER A 289 19.24 -7.57 -30.50
CA SER A 289 18.63 -8.91 -30.47
C SER A 289 17.52 -9.12 -31.51
N GLY A 290 17.25 -8.13 -32.37
CA GLY A 290 16.37 -8.27 -33.53
C GLY A 290 14.90 -8.50 -33.21
N HIS A 291 14.45 -8.11 -32.01
CA HIS A 291 13.04 -8.01 -31.64
C HIS A 291 12.50 -6.60 -31.90
#